data_AF-A0ABC8R1R1-F1
#
_entry.id   AF-A0ABC8R1R1-F1
#
_cell.length_a   1.000
_cell.length_b   1.000
_cell.length_c   1.000
_cell.angle_alpha   90.00
_cell.angle_beta   90.00
_cell.angle_gamma   90.00
#
_symmetry.space_group_name_H-M   'P 1'
#
loop_
_entity.id
_entity.type
_entity.pdbx_description
1 polymer ?
#
loop_
_entity_poly.entity_id
_entity_poly.type
_entity_poly.pdbx_seq_one_letter_code
_entity_poly.pdbx_strand_id
1 'polypeptide(L)'
;MREKLESRKLLMGNMSMHSKVAEETVKKQEEQLGNEIKSLLVAGTALSIATKHLQEANRSIAGENGYLHLRNLQKLLRVRQQFMVSQVSLLYPVKVDLGHVREQELESFTSAIRSGNSAGSKPLDQGSLTISGLHLTVLPFTKMSFFADKKEVQRSATALGYVAHAISLIASYLEVPLRYPLRLGGSRSYICDYAPSMEPASSDLASDSSVSINMKPIDFPLFLEGQDSTKAAYAVFLLNKIVLCSSGFKT
;
A
#
# COMPACT_ATOMS: atom_id res chain seq x y z
N MET A 1 -43.88 -63.16 -73.29
CA MET A 1 -43.43 -61.85 -73.82
C MET A 1 -44.10 -60.66 -73.10
N ARG A 2 -45.40 -60.70 -72.79
CA ARG A 2 -46.15 -59.57 -72.21
C ARG A 2 -45.71 -59.17 -70.78
N GLU A 3 -45.50 -60.12 -69.86
CA GLU A 3 -45.01 -59.83 -68.50
C GLU A 3 -43.65 -59.14 -68.46
N LYS A 4 -42.73 -59.49 -69.37
CA LYS A 4 -41.39 -58.90 -69.46
C LYS A 4 -41.42 -57.42 -69.88
N LEU A 5 -42.46 -57.03 -70.63
CA LEU A 5 -42.71 -55.65 -71.02
C LEU A 5 -43.31 -54.85 -69.85
N GLU A 6 -44.28 -55.42 -69.14
CA GLU A 6 -44.93 -54.79 -67.99
C GLU A 6 -43.96 -54.56 -66.82
N SER A 7 -43.13 -55.56 -66.51
CA SER A 7 -42.04 -55.42 -65.52
C SER A 7 -41.05 -54.32 -65.89
N ARG A 8 -40.68 -54.19 -67.18
CA ARG A 8 -39.82 -53.10 -67.66
C ARG A 8 -40.49 -51.72 -67.56
N LYS A 9 -41.80 -51.64 -67.84
CA LYS A 9 -42.60 -50.41 -67.70
C LYS A 9 -42.70 -49.96 -66.24
N LEU A 10 -42.94 -50.89 -65.32
CA LEU A 10 -42.95 -50.64 -63.87
C LEU A 10 -41.58 -50.13 -63.40
N LEU A 11 -40.49 -50.76 -63.86
CA LEU A 11 -39.13 -50.39 -63.48
C LEU A 11 -38.75 -48.99 -63.99
N MET A 12 -39.11 -48.64 -65.23
CA MET A 12 -38.93 -47.26 -65.73
C MET A 12 -39.80 -46.24 -64.98
N GLY A 13 -41.03 -46.59 -64.63
CA GLY A 13 -41.92 -45.73 -63.83
C GLY A 13 -41.34 -45.45 -62.44
N ASN A 14 -40.88 -46.49 -61.74
CA ASN A 14 -40.22 -46.36 -60.44
C ASN A 14 -38.95 -45.51 -60.54
N MET A 15 -38.13 -45.74 -61.57
CA MET A 15 -36.90 -44.97 -61.79
C MET A 15 -37.19 -43.49 -62.11
N SER A 16 -38.26 -43.20 -62.85
CA SER A 16 -38.73 -41.84 -63.07
C SER A 16 -39.24 -41.18 -61.80
N MET A 17 -40.00 -41.89 -60.95
CA MET A 17 -40.44 -41.37 -59.67
C MET A 17 -39.25 -41.05 -58.75
N HIS A 18 -38.27 -41.94 -58.65
CA HIS A 18 -37.06 -41.69 -57.87
C HIS A 18 -36.25 -40.50 -58.41
N SER A 19 -36.15 -40.35 -59.73
CA SER A 19 -35.49 -39.18 -60.34
C SER A 19 -36.18 -37.86 -59.97
N LYS A 20 -37.53 -37.82 -60.00
CA LYS A 20 -38.29 -36.62 -59.63
C LYS A 20 -38.14 -36.26 -58.15
N VAL A 21 -38.19 -37.26 -57.27
CA VAL A 21 -37.98 -37.05 -55.83
C VAL A 21 -36.57 -36.53 -55.56
N ALA A 22 -35.56 -37.08 -56.24
CA ALA A 22 -34.18 -36.60 -56.12
C ALA A 22 -34.01 -35.14 -56.62
N GLU A 23 -34.72 -34.77 -57.69
CA GLU A 23 -34.70 -33.39 -58.21
C GLU A 23 -35.35 -32.41 -57.22
N GLU A 24 -36.48 -32.79 -56.60
CA GLU A 24 -37.13 -31.97 -55.57
C GLU A 24 -36.29 -31.82 -54.29
N THR A 25 -35.59 -32.87 -53.86
CA THR A 25 -34.71 -32.78 -52.68
C THR A 25 -33.51 -31.87 -52.94
N VAL A 26 -32.90 -31.96 -54.13
CA VAL A 26 -31.81 -31.07 -54.55
C VAL A 26 -32.30 -29.61 -54.57
N LYS A 27 -33.47 -29.35 -55.14
CA LYS A 27 -34.04 -28.00 -55.21
C LYS A 27 -34.32 -27.42 -53.82
N LYS A 28 -34.88 -28.22 -52.90
CA LYS A 28 -35.12 -27.81 -51.52
C LYS A 28 -33.82 -27.49 -50.78
N GLN A 29 -32.77 -28.27 -51.03
CA GLN A 29 -31.45 -28.05 -50.43
C GLN A 29 -30.76 -26.80 -51.00
N GLU A 30 -30.94 -26.51 -52.29
CA GLU A 30 -30.48 -25.27 -52.92
C GLU A 30 -31.17 -24.04 -52.31
N GLU A 31 -32.50 -24.08 -52.13
CA GLU A 31 -33.24 -23.00 -51.48
C GLU A 31 -32.80 -22.80 -50.03
N GLN A 32 -32.55 -23.88 -49.29
CA GLN A 32 -32.03 -23.82 -47.92
C GLN A 32 -30.63 -23.16 -47.89
N LEU A 33 -29.70 -23.61 -48.74
CA LEU A 33 -28.37 -23.01 -48.88
C LEU A 33 -28.46 -21.53 -49.25
N GLY A 34 -29.38 -21.17 -50.15
CA GLY A 34 -29.63 -19.77 -50.51
C GLY A 34 -30.07 -18.90 -49.32
N ASN A 35 -30.88 -19.45 -48.41
CA ASN A 35 -31.29 -18.77 -47.19
C ASN A 35 -30.16 -18.68 -46.16
N GLU A 36 -29.37 -19.73 -46.00
CA GLU A 36 -28.18 -19.74 -45.13
C GLU A 36 -27.13 -18.72 -45.60
N ILE A 37 -26.87 -18.62 -46.91
CA ILE A 37 -25.95 -17.62 -47.48
C ILE A 37 -26.45 -16.20 -47.21
N LYS A 38 -27.75 -15.93 -47.38
CA LYS A 38 -28.34 -14.61 -47.07
C LYS A 38 -28.20 -14.28 -45.59
N SER A 39 -28.48 -15.24 -44.71
CA SER A 39 -28.32 -15.07 -43.26
C SER A 39 -26.86 -14.80 -42.89
N LEU A 40 -25.93 -15.56 -43.47
CA LEU A 40 -24.49 -15.39 -43.26
C LEU A 40 -24.00 -14.02 -43.73
N LEU A 41 -24.51 -13.52 -44.86
CA LEU A 41 -24.17 -12.19 -45.36
C LEU A 41 -24.63 -11.10 -44.37
N VAL A 42 -25.86 -11.19 -43.87
CA VAL A 42 -26.38 -10.25 -42.86
C VAL A 42 -25.52 -10.32 -41.58
N ALA A 43 -25.22 -11.51 -41.08
CA ALA A 43 -24.34 -11.70 -39.93
C ALA A 43 -22.93 -11.12 -40.16
N GLY A 44 -22.37 -11.31 -41.36
CA GLY A 44 -21.08 -10.74 -41.75
C GLY A 44 -21.06 -9.21 -41.75
N THR A 45 -22.13 -8.58 -42.25
CA THR A 45 -22.26 -7.10 -42.20
C THR A 45 -22.36 -6.59 -40.77
N ALA A 46 -23.17 -7.25 -39.92
CA ALA A 46 -23.30 -6.90 -38.52
C ALA A 46 -21.95 -7.05 -37.77
N LEU A 47 -21.21 -8.12 -38.04
CA LEU A 47 -19.87 -8.33 -37.48
C LEU A 47 -18.86 -7.27 -37.96
N SER A 48 -18.91 -6.89 -39.24
CA SER A 48 -18.05 -5.83 -39.77
C SER A 48 -18.33 -4.47 -39.11
N ILE A 49 -19.60 -4.17 -38.86
CA ILE A 49 -20.00 -2.95 -38.14
C ILE A 49 -19.52 -3.01 -36.69
N ALA A 50 -19.74 -4.13 -35.99
CA ALA A 50 -19.30 -4.31 -34.62
C ALA A 50 -17.77 -4.21 -34.46
N THR A 51 -17.00 -4.80 -35.38
CA THR A 51 -15.53 -4.71 -35.37
C THR A 51 -15.03 -3.29 -35.61
N LYS A 52 -15.68 -2.54 -36.52
CA LYS A 52 -15.39 -1.11 -36.72
C LYS A 52 -15.63 -0.30 -35.45
N HIS A 53 -16.78 -0.48 -34.79
CA HIS A 53 -17.08 0.22 -33.53
C HIS A 53 -16.08 -0.12 -32.43
N LEU A 54 -15.68 -1.40 -32.31
CA LEU A 54 -14.66 -1.80 -31.35
C LEU A 54 -13.30 -1.13 -31.65
N GLN A 55 -12.93 -1.01 -32.92
CA GLN A 55 -11.69 -0.34 -33.32
C GLN A 55 -11.74 1.17 -33.01
N GLU A 56 -12.87 1.83 -33.22
CA GLU A 56 -13.09 3.24 -32.87
C GLU A 56 -13.01 3.45 -31.35
N ALA A 57 -13.66 2.57 -30.57
CA ALA A 57 -13.57 2.58 -29.11
C ALA A 57 -12.12 2.41 -28.64
N ASN A 58 -11.39 1.43 -29.19
CA ASN A 58 -9.98 1.22 -28.85
C ASN A 58 -9.09 2.42 -29.21
N ARG A 59 -9.33 3.08 -30.36
CA ARG A 59 -8.62 4.32 -30.70
C ARG A 59 -8.93 5.45 -29.72
N SER A 60 -10.18 5.58 -29.28
CA SER A 60 -10.57 6.59 -28.29
C SER A 60 -9.88 6.36 -26.94
N ILE A 61 -9.76 5.10 -26.52
CA ILE A 61 -9.10 4.70 -25.27
C ILE A 61 -7.58 4.85 -25.36
N ALA A 62 -6.96 4.55 -26.50
CA ALA A 62 -5.53 4.71 -26.72
C ALA A 62 -5.11 6.16 -27.01
N GLY A 63 -6.06 7.01 -27.38
CA GLY A 63 -5.83 8.41 -27.72
C GLY A 63 -5.50 9.30 -26.50
N GLU A 64 -5.32 10.59 -26.79
CA GLU A 64 -4.90 11.59 -25.81
C GLU A 64 -5.84 11.70 -24.60
N ASN A 65 -7.14 11.50 -24.81
CA ASN A 65 -8.17 11.58 -23.77
C ASN A 65 -8.37 10.30 -22.94
N GLY A 66 -7.73 9.18 -23.32
CA GLY A 66 -7.87 7.89 -22.65
C GLY A 66 -6.69 7.58 -21.72
N TYR A 67 -5.96 6.50 -22.00
CA TYR A 67 -4.83 6.05 -21.18
C TYR A 67 -3.71 7.09 -21.06
N LEU A 68 -3.46 7.88 -22.10
CA LEU A 68 -2.45 8.93 -22.07
C LEU A 68 -2.80 10.02 -21.05
N HIS A 69 -4.07 10.47 -21.03
CA HIS A 69 -4.57 11.40 -20.03
C HIS A 69 -4.41 10.85 -18.61
N LEU A 70 -4.87 9.61 -18.37
CA LEU A 70 -4.75 8.98 -17.05
C LEU A 70 -3.28 8.85 -16.61
N ARG A 71 -2.38 8.48 -17.52
CA ARG A 71 -0.94 8.39 -17.23
C ARG A 71 -0.35 9.76 -16.89
N ASN A 72 -0.78 10.82 -17.57
CA ASN A 72 -0.36 12.19 -17.26
C ASN A 72 -0.91 12.66 -15.91
N LEU A 73 -2.17 12.34 -15.60
CA LEU A 73 -2.76 12.62 -14.30
C LEU A 73 -2.03 11.89 -13.17
N GLN A 74 -1.69 10.61 -13.37
CA GLN A 74 -0.89 9.83 -12.43
C GLN A 74 0.48 10.48 -12.17
N LYS A 75 1.16 10.97 -13.23
CA LYS A 75 2.42 11.71 -13.08
C LYS A 75 2.22 12.99 -12.27
N LEU A 76 1.17 13.77 -12.54
CA LEU A 76 0.89 15.01 -11.83
C LEU A 76 0.59 14.76 -10.35
N LEU A 77 -0.20 13.73 -10.04
CA LEU A 77 -0.47 13.30 -8.66
C LEU A 77 0.83 12.89 -7.95
N ARG A 78 1.70 12.12 -8.61
CA ARG A 78 2.99 11.73 -8.04
C ARG A 78 3.87 12.94 -7.72
N VAL A 79 3.94 13.92 -8.64
CA VAL A 79 4.69 15.18 -8.42
C VAL A 79 4.10 15.95 -7.24
N ARG A 80 2.77 16.04 -7.14
CA ARG A 80 2.09 16.69 -6.02
C ARG A 80 2.36 15.98 -4.69
N GLN A 81 2.29 14.65 -4.64
CA GLN A 81 2.60 13.85 -3.45
C GLN A 81 4.04 14.07 -2.99
N GLN A 82 5.00 14.03 -3.92
CA GLN A 82 6.41 14.32 -3.62
C GLN A 82 6.60 15.73 -3.06
N PHE A 83 5.91 16.72 -3.63
CA PHE A 83 5.92 18.08 -3.10
C PHE A 83 5.37 18.15 -1.67
N MET A 84 4.22 17.50 -1.39
CA MET A 84 3.65 17.48 -0.04
C MET A 84 4.57 16.80 0.98
N VAL A 85 5.22 15.70 0.61
CA VAL A 85 6.24 15.04 1.45
C VAL A 85 7.42 15.96 1.71
N SER A 86 7.90 16.70 0.71
CA SER A 86 8.96 17.70 0.87
C SER A 86 8.56 18.81 1.85
N GLN A 87 7.31 19.25 1.85
CA GLN A 87 6.80 20.24 2.80
C GLN A 87 6.84 19.74 4.26
N VAL A 88 6.71 18.43 4.50
CA VAL A 88 6.84 17.87 5.87
C VAL A 88 8.24 18.12 6.42
N SER A 89 9.28 18.08 5.58
CA SER A 89 10.66 18.39 6.00
C SER A 89 10.86 19.85 6.41
N LEU A 90 10.05 20.77 5.89
CA LEU A 90 10.07 22.18 6.29
C LEU A 90 9.34 22.39 7.62
N LEU A 91 8.27 21.63 7.86
CA LEU A 91 7.53 21.66 9.13
C LEU A 91 8.31 21.02 10.29
N TYR A 92 9.06 19.96 10.00
CA TYR A 92 9.89 19.23 10.96
C TYR A 92 11.36 19.22 10.54
N PRO A 93 12.06 20.35 10.64
CA PRO A 93 13.47 20.42 10.26
C PRO A 93 14.28 19.53 11.19
N VAL A 94 15.03 18.60 10.59
CA VAL A 94 15.96 17.72 11.30
C VAL A 94 17.37 18.26 11.09
N LYS A 95 18.08 18.57 12.18
CA LYS A 95 19.48 19.02 12.15
C LYS A 95 20.36 18.02 12.88
N VAL A 96 21.51 17.70 12.31
CA VAL A 96 22.56 16.93 12.96
C VAL A 96 23.55 17.94 13.50
N ASP A 97 23.56 18.17 14.81
CA ASP A 97 24.60 18.98 15.42
C ASP A 97 25.84 18.10 15.57
N LEU A 98 26.78 18.26 14.63
CA LEU A 98 28.13 17.73 14.75
C LEU A 98 28.85 18.65 15.74
N GLY A 99 29.15 18.14 16.92
CA GLY A 99 29.59 18.95 18.06
C GLY A 99 30.70 19.94 17.74
N HIS A 100 30.40 21.24 17.85
CA HIS A 100 31.32 22.16 18.49
C HIS A 100 30.85 22.34 19.93
N VAL A 101 31.83 22.35 20.83
CA VAL A 101 31.73 22.49 22.27
C VAL A 101 30.62 23.46 22.68
N ARG A 102 29.73 22.99 23.55
CA ARG A 102 28.73 23.77 24.27
C ARG A 102 29.48 24.69 25.24
N GLU A 103 29.95 25.84 24.78
CA GLU A 103 30.37 26.93 25.66
C GLU A 103 29.10 27.50 26.30
N GLN A 104 28.79 26.97 27.47
CA GLN A 104 27.80 27.52 28.37
C GLN A 104 28.44 28.76 29.00
N GLU A 105 27.92 29.93 28.66
CA GLU A 105 28.17 31.19 29.38
C GLU A 105 28.07 30.95 30.90
N LEU A 106 29.17 31.12 31.63
CA LEU A 106 29.26 31.85 32.91
C LEU A 106 30.69 31.76 33.48
N GLU A 107 31.29 32.94 33.64
CA GLU A 107 32.26 33.32 34.69
C GLU A 107 33.61 32.60 34.79
N SER A 108 34.60 33.16 34.11
CA SER A 108 36.01 32.99 34.41
C SER A 108 36.42 33.78 35.66
N PHE A 109 36.48 33.10 36.80
CA PHE A 109 37.42 33.45 37.88
C PHE A 109 38.59 32.46 37.89
N THR A 110 39.78 33.07 37.91
CA THR A 110 41.13 32.53 38.11
C THR A 110 41.25 31.29 39.01
N SER A 111 41.92 30.24 38.51
CA SER A 111 43.28 29.82 38.89
C SER A 111 43.52 28.29 38.91
N ALA A 112 44.65 27.91 38.30
CA ALA A 112 45.62 26.92 38.75
C ALA A 112 45.47 25.40 38.42
N ILE A 113 46.55 24.90 37.77
CA ILE A 113 47.21 23.58 37.89
C ILE A 113 46.85 22.48 36.86
N ARG A 114 47.66 22.46 35.78
CA ARG A 114 48.56 21.38 35.30
C ARG A 114 48.24 19.95 35.77
N SER A 115 48.05 19.00 34.83
CA SER A 115 48.72 17.68 34.77
C SER A 115 47.89 16.62 34.04
N GLY A 116 48.54 15.86 33.14
CA GLY A 116 48.24 14.43 32.96
C GLY A 116 47.62 14.02 31.63
N ASN A 117 48.45 13.55 30.70
CA ASN A 117 48.04 12.69 29.58
C ASN A 117 47.44 11.36 30.11
N SER A 118 46.40 10.84 29.45
CA SER A 118 46.30 9.39 29.19
C SER A 118 45.43 9.11 27.98
N ALA A 119 45.98 8.27 27.10
CA ALA A 119 45.27 7.66 25.99
C ALA A 119 44.07 6.84 26.48
N GLY A 120 43.00 6.89 25.71
CA GLY A 120 41.75 6.16 25.94
C GLY A 120 40.72 6.64 24.94
N SER A 121 40.73 6.07 23.74
CA SER A 121 39.77 6.34 22.67
C SER A 121 38.33 6.16 23.19
N LYS A 122 37.65 7.28 23.43
CA LYS A 122 36.21 7.31 23.71
C LYS A 122 35.45 6.91 22.44
N PRO A 123 34.29 6.23 22.56
CA PRO A 123 33.47 5.92 21.42
C PRO A 123 32.96 7.24 20.82
N LEU A 124 33.25 7.41 19.52
CA LEU A 124 32.83 8.46 18.61
C LEU A 124 31.54 9.18 19.07
N ASP A 125 31.66 10.46 19.38
CA ASP A 125 30.56 11.34 19.76
C ASP A 125 29.40 11.19 18.75
N GLN A 126 28.32 10.55 19.18
CA GLN A 126 27.07 10.48 18.42
C GLN A 126 26.52 11.90 18.33
N GLY A 127 26.70 12.55 17.17
CA GLY A 127 26.17 13.90 16.91
C GLY A 127 24.71 14.01 17.36
N SER A 128 24.39 15.05 18.13
CA SER A 128 23.05 15.20 18.68
C SER A 128 22.07 15.59 17.57
N LEU A 129 21.07 14.74 17.33
CA LEU A 129 20.02 15.02 16.36
C LEU A 129 18.96 15.91 17.01
N THR A 130 18.52 16.96 16.32
CA THR A 130 17.37 17.78 16.74
C THR A 130 16.24 17.73 15.71
N ILE A 131 15.00 17.73 16.17
CA ILE A 131 13.79 17.90 15.34
C ILE A 131 13.05 19.14 15.81
N SER A 132 12.85 20.12 14.91
CA SER A 132 12.26 21.42 15.26
C SER A 132 12.94 22.11 16.45
N GLY A 133 14.26 21.92 16.61
CA GLY A 133 15.05 22.48 17.71
C GLY A 133 14.98 21.70 19.04
N LEU A 134 14.28 20.56 19.09
CA LEU A 134 14.28 19.67 20.25
C LEU A 134 15.30 18.55 20.08
N HIS A 135 16.18 18.36 21.06
CA HIS A 135 17.13 17.25 21.07
C HIS A 135 16.42 15.91 21.16
N LEU A 136 16.73 15.02 20.22
CA LEU A 136 16.34 13.62 20.26
C LEU A 136 17.35 12.85 21.09
N THR A 137 17.38 13.11 22.40
CA THR A 137 18.18 12.30 23.31
C THR A 137 17.44 10.99 23.54
N VAL A 138 17.85 9.94 22.82
CA VAL A 138 17.50 8.56 23.20
C VAL A 138 18.38 8.26 24.41
N LEU A 139 17.97 8.71 25.60
CA LEU A 139 18.67 8.37 26.83
C LEU A 139 18.79 6.84 26.85
N PRO A 140 19.99 6.28 27.05
CA PRO A 140 20.12 4.86 27.30
C PRO A 140 19.20 4.53 28.48
N PHE A 141 18.18 3.70 28.25
CA PHE A 141 17.25 3.26 29.29
C PHE A 141 17.99 2.59 30.47
N THR A 142 19.28 2.27 30.30
CA THR A 142 20.23 1.70 31.27
C THR A 142 20.86 2.72 32.22
N LYS A 143 20.79 4.03 31.95
CA LYS A 143 21.24 5.11 32.86
C LYS A 143 20.06 5.99 33.31
N MET A 144 19.00 5.35 33.83
CA MET A 144 17.99 6.05 34.62
C MET A 144 18.55 6.30 36.01
N SER A 145 19.25 7.42 36.20
CA SER A 145 19.33 7.95 37.55
C SER A 145 17.94 8.50 37.93
N PHE A 146 17.57 8.39 39.20
CA PHE A 146 16.40 9.06 39.80
C PHE A 146 16.38 10.60 39.57
N PHE A 147 17.45 11.16 38.98
CA PHE A 147 17.68 12.58 38.70
C PHE A 147 17.69 12.92 37.20
N ALA A 148 17.09 12.10 36.33
CA ALA A 148 16.80 12.57 34.98
C ALA A 148 15.94 13.84 35.07
N ASP A 149 16.41 14.96 34.50
CA ASP A 149 15.66 16.21 34.53
C ASP A 149 14.30 15.96 33.87
N LYS A 150 13.21 16.15 34.62
CA LYS A 150 11.83 15.98 34.12
C LYS A 150 11.62 16.75 32.81
N LYS A 151 12.31 17.88 32.66
CA LYS A 151 12.28 18.70 31.44
C LYS A 151 12.96 18.02 30.25
N GLU A 152 14.03 17.27 30.46
CA GLU A 152 14.70 16.53 29.39
C GLU A 152 13.86 15.35 28.90
N VAL A 153 13.26 14.58 29.83
CA VAL A 153 12.35 13.48 29.49
C VAL A 153 11.13 13.98 28.69
N GLN A 154 10.55 15.11 29.10
CA GLN A 154 9.44 15.73 28.39
C GLN A 154 9.84 16.27 27.00
N ARG A 155 11.05 16.83 26.85
CA ARG A 155 11.58 17.27 25.54
C ARG A 155 11.77 16.09 24.60
N SER A 156 12.36 14.98 25.07
CA SER A 156 12.51 13.76 24.27
C SER A 156 11.16 13.17 23.86
N ALA A 157 10.17 13.16 24.76
CA ALA A 157 8.82 12.71 24.46
C ALA A 157 8.13 13.60 23.39
N THR A 158 8.33 14.92 23.47
CA THR A 158 7.81 15.87 22.48
C THR A 158 8.47 15.67 21.11
N ALA A 159 9.79 15.45 21.09
CA ALA A 159 10.53 15.13 19.87
C ALA A 159 10.01 13.83 19.21
N LEU A 160 9.77 12.78 19.99
CA LEU A 160 9.16 11.54 19.50
C LEU A 160 7.73 11.76 18.99
N GLY A 161 6.95 12.64 19.64
CA GLY A 161 5.64 13.07 19.15
C GLY A 161 5.69 13.74 17.78
N TYR A 162 6.69 14.60 17.54
CA TYR A 162 6.92 15.22 16.24
C TYR A 162 7.33 14.20 15.17
N VAL A 163 8.16 13.22 15.51
CA VAL A 163 8.51 12.11 14.61
C VAL A 163 7.26 11.31 14.25
N ALA A 164 6.43 10.94 15.24
CA ALA A 164 5.17 10.23 15.00
C ALA A 164 4.22 11.01 14.10
N HIS A 165 4.10 12.33 14.31
CA HIS A 165 3.28 13.19 13.47
C HIS A 165 3.80 13.28 12.03
N ALA A 166 5.11 13.48 11.85
CA ALA A 166 5.74 13.52 10.54
C ALA A 166 5.52 12.20 9.76
N ILE A 167 5.68 11.06 10.43
CA ILE A 167 5.42 9.72 9.84
C ILE A 167 3.94 9.59 9.43
N SER A 168 3.01 10.02 10.28
CA SER A 168 1.57 9.99 9.96
C SER A 168 1.22 10.85 8.74
N LEU A 169 1.82 12.04 8.62
CA LEU A 169 1.61 12.94 7.46
C LEU A 169 2.16 12.32 6.18
N ILE A 170 3.39 11.80 6.22
CA ILE A 170 4.02 11.16 5.06
C ILE A 170 3.21 9.95 4.61
N ALA A 171 2.76 9.10 5.55
CA ALA A 171 1.92 7.96 5.25
C ALA A 171 0.58 8.37 4.61
N SER A 172 -0.05 9.43 5.13
CA SER A 172 -1.28 9.98 4.55
C SER A 172 -1.08 10.53 3.14
N TYR A 173 0.05 11.19 2.85
CA TYR A 173 0.33 11.75 1.53
C TYR A 173 0.72 10.69 0.50
N LEU A 174 1.34 9.60 0.94
CA LEU A 174 1.70 8.47 0.08
C LEU A 174 0.57 7.43 -0.03
N GLU A 175 -0.53 7.61 0.70
CA GLU A 175 -1.66 6.68 0.78
C GLU A 175 -1.22 5.25 1.19
N VAL A 176 -0.19 5.15 2.03
CA VAL A 176 0.35 3.88 2.52
C VAL A 176 -0.17 3.61 3.94
N PRO A 177 -0.88 2.49 4.18
CA PRO A 177 -1.33 2.16 5.52
C PRO A 177 -0.12 1.82 6.42
N LEU A 178 -0.10 2.42 7.61
CA LEU A 178 0.92 2.11 8.62
C LEU A 178 0.64 0.73 9.23
N ARG A 179 1.67 -0.14 9.30
CA ARG A 179 1.56 -1.44 9.98
C ARG A 179 1.21 -1.32 11.46
N TYR A 180 1.70 -0.26 12.11
CA TYR A 180 1.42 0.06 13.49
C TYR A 180 0.81 1.48 13.53
N PRO A 181 -0.50 1.61 13.77
CA PRO A 181 -1.15 2.91 13.84
C PRO A 181 -0.58 3.80 14.95
N LEU A 182 -0.61 5.10 14.72
CA LEU A 182 -0.12 6.11 15.65
C LEU A 182 -1.29 6.89 16.24
N ARG A 183 -1.35 6.99 17.57
CA ARG A 183 -2.24 7.90 18.28
C ARG A 183 -1.47 9.15 18.66
N LEU A 184 -1.79 10.23 17.97
CA LEU A 184 -1.10 11.51 18.11
C LEU A 184 -1.58 12.25 19.37
N GLY A 185 -0.66 12.50 20.30
CA GLY A 185 -0.92 13.18 21.57
C GLY A 185 0.17 14.18 21.95
N GLY A 186 0.97 14.63 20.99
CA GLY A 186 2.15 15.46 21.24
C GLY A 186 3.18 14.70 22.08
N SER A 187 3.52 15.23 23.26
CA SER A 187 4.41 14.57 24.23
C SER A 187 3.83 13.27 24.81
N ARG A 188 2.54 12.99 24.62
CA ARG A 188 1.86 11.77 25.08
C ARG A 188 1.32 10.95 23.92
N SER A 189 2.15 10.75 22.90
CA SER A 189 1.78 9.94 21.72
C SER A 189 1.95 8.43 22.01
N TYR A 190 1.16 7.61 21.33
CA TYR A 190 1.18 6.15 21.47
C TYR A 190 1.28 5.46 20.10
N ILE A 191 1.83 4.25 20.09
CA ILE A 191 1.85 3.34 18.95
C ILE A 191 1.07 2.07 19.28
N CYS A 192 0.22 1.63 18.36
CA CYS A 192 -0.66 0.48 18.54
C CYS A 192 -0.03 -0.76 17.91
N ASP A 193 0.07 -1.86 18.68
CA ASP A 193 0.33 -3.18 18.13
C ASP A 193 -0.95 -4.03 18.15
N TYR A 194 -1.20 -4.72 17.03
CA TYR A 194 -2.31 -5.66 16.85
C TYR A 194 -1.86 -7.11 17.06
N ALA A 195 -0.67 -7.35 17.62
CA ALA A 195 -0.28 -8.69 18.05
C ALA A 195 -1.39 -9.30 18.92
N PRO A 196 -1.78 -10.57 18.67
CA PRO A 196 -2.80 -11.22 19.48
C PRO A 196 -2.32 -11.26 20.93
N SER A 197 -3.04 -10.54 21.80
CA SER A 197 -2.80 -10.57 23.23
C SER A 197 -3.06 -11.99 23.72
N MET A 198 -1.99 -12.75 23.97
CA MET A 198 -2.08 -13.93 24.83
C MET A 198 -2.21 -13.45 26.27
N GLU A 199 -3.41 -13.03 26.65
CA GLU A 199 -3.78 -13.05 28.07
C GLU A 199 -4.54 -14.36 28.32
N PRO A 200 -4.15 -15.18 29.31
CA PRO A 200 -4.93 -16.34 29.68
C PRO A 200 -6.21 -15.83 30.32
N ALA A 201 -7.26 -15.67 29.52
CA ALA A 201 -8.61 -15.50 30.04
C ALA A 201 -8.91 -16.73 30.90
N SER A 202 -8.98 -16.52 32.20
CA SER A 202 -9.58 -17.47 33.12
C SER A 202 -10.93 -17.84 32.54
N SER A 203 -11.05 -19.12 32.22
CA SER A 203 -12.28 -19.80 31.83
C SER A 203 -13.42 -19.32 32.72
N ASP A 204 -14.47 -18.79 32.11
CA ASP A 204 -15.83 -19.26 32.42
C ASP A 204 -16.85 -18.86 31.34
N LEU A 205 -17.41 -19.92 30.76
CA LEU A 205 -18.77 -20.08 30.22
C LEU A 205 -19.10 -19.58 28.80
N ALA A 206 -19.40 -20.60 27.98
CA ALA A 206 -20.02 -20.69 26.67
C ALA A 206 -21.09 -19.64 26.31
N SER A 207 -21.16 -19.26 25.02
CA SER A 207 -22.17 -19.72 24.04
C SER A 207 -22.18 -18.83 22.78
N ASP A 208 -22.55 -19.44 21.66
CA ASP A 208 -22.56 -18.93 20.28
C ASP A 208 -23.08 -17.50 20.05
N SER A 209 -22.27 -16.68 19.38
CA SER A 209 -22.68 -15.57 18.51
C SER A 209 -21.42 -15.06 17.80
N SER A 210 -21.52 -14.68 16.53
CA SER A 210 -20.42 -14.18 15.68
C SER A 210 -19.41 -13.30 16.43
N VAL A 211 -18.32 -13.91 16.92
CA VAL A 211 -17.30 -13.21 17.68
C VAL A 211 -16.41 -12.49 16.67
N SER A 212 -16.78 -11.25 16.33
CA SER A 212 -15.77 -10.26 16.00
C SER A 212 -14.82 -10.23 17.19
N ILE A 213 -13.70 -10.92 17.09
CA ILE A 213 -12.67 -10.90 18.13
C ILE A 213 -12.29 -9.43 18.23
N ASN A 214 -12.76 -8.77 19.28
CA ASN A 214 -12.45 -7.39 19.58
C ASN A 214 -11.01 -7.41 20.11
N MET A 215 -10.06 -7.64 19.19
CA MET A 215 -8.62 -7.55 19.42
C MET A 215 -8.36 -6.08 19.70
N LYS A 216 -8.55 -5.68 20.96
CA LYS A 216 -8.29 -4.31 21.38
C LYS A 216 -6.79 -4.08 21.19
N PRO A 217 -6.37 -3.17 20.30
CA PRO A 217 -4.96 -2.91 20.07
C PRO A 217 -4.29 -2.52 21.38
N ILE A 218 -3.09 -3.06 21.61
CA ILE A 218 -2.29 -2.70 22.78
C ILE A 218 -1.57 -1.39 22.45
N ASP A 219 -1.81 -0.38 23.27
CA ASP A 219 -1.20 0.95 23.12
C ASP A 219 0.13 1.01 23.90
N PHE A 220 1.21 1.28 23.19
CA PHE A 220 2.54 1.48 23.78
C PHE A 220 2.91 2.98 23.78
N PRO A 221 3.34 3.54 24.92
CA PRO A 221 3.63 4.96 25.04
C PRO A 221 4.97 5.33 24.40
N LEU A 222 5.02 6.44 23.65
CA LEU A 222 6.27 7.03 23.12
C LEU A 222 6.91 8.01 24.12
N PHE A 223 6.62 7.86 25.40
CA PHE A 223 7.11 8.71 26.49
C PHE A 223 7.43 7.86 27.72
N LEU A 224 8.35 8.36 28.55
CA LEU A 224 8.89 7.63 29.71
C LEU A 224 8.24 8.04 31.04
N GLU A 225 7.48 9.14 31.06
CA GLU A 225 6.94 9.70 32.31
C GLU A 225 5.81 8.82 32.91
N GLY A 226 6.09 8.21 34.06
CA GLY A 226 5.13 7.40 34.82
C GLY A 226 4.82 6.01 34.23
N GLN A 227 5.68 5.49 33.34
CA GLN A 227 5.47 4.22 32.63
C GLN A 227 6.68 3.28 32.77
N ASP A 228 6.45 1.99 32.49
CA ASP A 228 7.53 1.01 32.43
C ASP A 228 8.48 1.36 31.28
N SER A 229 9.76 1.55 31.59
CA SER A 229 10.79 1.89 30.60
C SER A 229 10.87 0.86 29.45
N THR A 230 10.49 -0.38 29.72
CA THR A 230 10.41 -1.48 28.74
C THR A 230 9.32 -1.26 27.70
N LYS A 231 8.14 -0.77 28.09
CA LYS A 231 7.03 -0.47 27.18
C LYS A 231 7.37 0.70 26.25
N ALA A 232 8.00 1.73 26.80
CA ALA A 232 8.45 2.88 26.01
C ALA A 232 9.61 2.52 25.06
N ALA A 233 10.55 1.69 25.50
CA ALA A 233 11.62 1.17 24.63
C ALA A 233 11.04 0.32 23.48
N TYR A 234 10.05 -0.51 23.77
CA TYR A 234 9.34 -1.29 22.74
C TYR A 234 8.58 -0.39 21.75
N ALA A 235 7.93 0.67 22.23
CA ALA A 235 7.26 1.64 21.37
C ALA A 235 8.22 2.29 20.35
N VAL A 236 9.42 2.70 20.80
CA VAL A 236 10.46 3.26 19.94
C VAL A 236 10.98 2.22 18.93
N PHE A 237 11.12 0.95 19.36
CA PHE A 237 11.48 -0.14 18.46
C PHE A 237 10.44 -0.34 17.35
N LEU A 238 9.14 -0.34 17.68
CA LEU A 238 8.07 -0.42 16.71
C LEU A 238 8.06 0.78 15.75
N LEU A 239 8.30 1.98 16.26
CA LEU A 239 8.40 3.20 15.44
C LEU A 239 9.54 3.10 14.41
N ASN A 240 10.71 2.60 14.81
CA ASN A 240 11.82 2.35 13.91
C ASN A 240 11.47 1.30 12.84
N LYS A 241 10.70 0.26 13.22
CA LYS A 241 10.23 -0.76 12.29
C LYS A 241 9.28 -0.21 11.22
N ILE A 242 8.46 0.81 11.54
CA ILE A 242 7.62 1.50 10.54
C ILE A 242 8.51 2.09 9.43
N VAL A 243 9.56 2.81 9.80
CA VAL A 243 10.48 3.47 8.85
C VAL A 243 11.10 2.47 7.87
N LEU A 244 11.57 1.33 8.38
CA LEU A 244 12.15 0.26 7.58
C LEU A 244 11.13 -0.38 6.62
N CYS A 245 9.87 -0.47 7.02
CA CYS A 245 8.83 -1.06 6.18
C CYS A 245 8.40 -0.13 5.04
N SER A 246 8.37 1.18 5.28
CA SER A 246 8.13 2.18 4.22
C SER A 246 9.23 2.17 3.16
N SER A 247 10.48 1.88 3.50
CA SER A 247 11.59 1.75 2.53
C SER A 247 11.55 0.48 1.66
N GLY A 248 10.74 -0.52 2.03
CA GLY A 248 10.54 -1.75 1.26
C GLY A 248 9.56 -1.61 0.08
N PHE A 249 8.80 -0.51 0.02
CA PHE A 249 7.98 -0.15 -1.14
C PHE A 249 8.83 0.59 -2.19
N LYS A 250 9.90 -0.05 -2.67
CA LYS A 250 10.54 0.33 -3.93
C LYS A 250 9.79 -0.37 -5.06
N THR A 251 8.91 0.37 -5.73
CA THR A 251 8.42 0.04 -7.08
C THR A 251 9.47 0.37 -8.13
#